data_AF-A0A3D0SEM2-F1
#
_entry.id   AF-A0A3D0SEM2-F1
#
_cell.length_a   1.000
_cell.length_b   1.000
_cell.length_c   1.000
_cell.angle_alpha   90.00
_cell.angle_beta   90.00
_cell.angle_gamma   90.00
#
_symmetry.space_group_name_H-M   'P 1'
#
loop_
_entity.id
_entity.type
_entity.pdbx_description
1 polymer ?
#
loop_
_entity_poly.entity_id
_entity_poly.type
_entity_poly.pdbx_seq_one_letter_code
_entity_poly.pdbx_strand_id
1 'polypeptide(L)'
;GLFIMLINIVGGLFIGMIQHDLSFGNALEVYTILTIGDGLVAQIPSLLLSVATAIIVTRENESQEMGSEVTTQLGNKKALYISSGILFVMGIVPGMPHLAFLGFSALAGGYAYYLSYAEKRKAEQPPAPVVSNNAEDNVPAEIKELGWDDVQHVDTIG
;
A
#
# COMPACT_ATOMS: atom_id res chain seq x y z
N GLY A 1 0.74 -32.08 -15.90
CA GLY A 1 1.97 -32.30 -16.69
C GLY A 1 2.31 -33.77 -16.78
N LEU A 2 2.93 -34.33 -15.74
CA LEU A 2 3.44 -35.72 -15.73
C LEU A 2 2.40 -36.81 -16.05
N PHE A 3 1.19 -36.73 -15.51
CA PHE A 3 0.14 -37.71 -15.79
C PHE A 3 -0.30 -37.69 -17.28
N ILE A 4 -0.42 -36.49 -17.86
CA ILE A 4 -0.75 -36.32 -19.29
C ILE A 4 0.40 -36.84 -20.16
N MET A 5 1.66 -36.60 -19.78
CA MET A 5 2.79 -37.19 -20.49
C MET A 5 2.75 -38.73 -20.47
N LEU A 6 2.41 -39.32 -19.32
CA LEU A 6 2.30 -40.77 -19.20
C LEU A 6 1.22 -41.33 -20.14
N ILE A 7 0.07 -40.66 -20.22
CA ILE A 7 -1.01 -41.01 -21.16
C ILE A 7 -0.55 -40.88 -22.61
N ASN A 8 0.11 -39.78 -22.98
CA ASN A 8 0.55 -39.54 -24.36
C ASN A 8 1.65 -40.51 -24.80
N ILE A 9 2.56 -40.89 -23.91
CA ILE A 9 3.58 -41.92 -24.19
C ILE A 9 2.93 -43.29 -24.39
N VAL A 10 2.05 -43.72 -23.48
CA VAL A 10 1.40 -45.04 -23.58
C VAL A 10 0.46 -45.09 -24.79
N GLY A 11 -0.38 -44.08 -24.98
CA GLY A 11 -1.29 -43.99 -26.12
C GLY A 11 -0.55 -43.87 -27.46
N GLY A 12 0.50 -43.05 -27.52
CA GLY A 12 1.36 -42.90 -28.69
C GLY A 12 2.10 -44.19 -29.05
N LEU A 13 2.56 -44.95 -28.05
CA LEU A 13 3.17 -46.26 -28.24
C LEU A 13 2.19 -47.28 -28.83
N PHE A 14 0.96 -47.34 -28.30
CA PHE A 14 -0.09 -48.20 -28.84
C PHE A 14 -0.46 -47.83 -30.29
N ILE A 15 -0.65 -46.55 -30.58
CA ILE A 15 -0.98 -46.08 -31.94
C ILE A 15 0.21 -46.28 -32.89
N GLY A 16 1.43 -46.00 -32.44
CA GLY A 16 2.66 -46.17 -33.23
C GLY A 16 2.90 -47.61 -33.66
N MET A 17 2.66 -48.58 -32.77
CA MET A 17 2.84 -50.00 -33.11
C MET A 17 1.65 -50.58 -33.89
N ILE A 18 0.40 -50.21 -33.57
CA ILE A 18 -0.79 -50.84 -34.15
C ILE A 18 -1.20 -50.18 -35.48
N GLN A 19 -1.11 -48.86 -35.60
CA GLN A 19 -1.56 -48.13 -36.79
C GLN A 19 -0.42 -47.70 -37.73
N HIS A 20 0.79 -47.48 -37.20
CA HIS A 20 1.92 -46.99 -37.99
C HIS A 20 3.02 -48.05 -38.23
N ASP A 21 2.80 -49.31 -37.83
CA ASP A 21 3.73 -50.44 -38.01
C ASP A 21 5.17 -50.14 -37.51
N LEU A 22 5.32 -49.22 -36.55
CA LEU A 22 6.62 -48.88 -35.99
C LEU A 22 7.09 -49.97 -35.02
N SER A 23 8.38 -50.29 -35.06
CA SER A 23 8.99 -51.12 -34.04
C SER A 23 8.88 -50.47 -32.66
N PHE A 24 8.79 -51.27 -31.60
CA PHE A 24 8.65 -50.77 -30.22
C PHE A 24 9.67 -49.68 -29.87
N GLY A 25 10.94 -49.87 -30.25
CA GLY A 25 12.00 -48.89 -29.99
C GLY A 25 11.78 -47.56 -30.72
N ASN A 26 11.42 -47.62 -32.01
CA ASN A 26 11.18 -46.42 -32.81
C ASN A 26 9.93 -45.67 -32.34
N ALA A 27 8.85 -46.39 -32.00
CA ALA A 27 7.63 -45.80 -31.47
C ALA A 27 7.90 -45.13 -30.11
N LEU A 28 8.69 -45.75 -29.25
CA LEU A 28 9.07 -45.19 -27.96
C LEU A 28 9.86 -43.88 -28.12
N GLU A 29 10.85 -43.84 -29.01
CA GLU A 29 11.67 -42.64 -29.26
C GLU A 29 10.83 -41.48 -29.79
N VAL A 30 10.06 -41.70 -30.85
CA VAL A 30 9.27 -40.66 -31.53
C VAL A 30 8.21 -40.06 -30.59
N TYR A 31 7.41 -40.91 -29.95
CA TYR A 31 6.31 -40.43 -29.11
C TYR A 31 6.79 -39.89 -27.76
N THR A 32 7.93 -40.34 -27.25
CA THR A 32 8.55 -39.75 -26.04
C THR A 32 9.05 -38.34 -26.32
N ILE A 33 9.74 -38.10 -27.44
CA ILE A 33 10.23 -36.76 -27.80
C ILE A 33 9.06 -35.80 -28.04
N LEU A 34 8.04 -36.22 -28.80
CA LEU A 34 6.84 -35.41 -29.05
C LEU A 34 6.12 -35.05 -27.74
N THR A 35 5.99 -36.00 -26.83
CA THR A 35 5.28 -35.80 -25.56
C THR A 35 6.03 -34.91 -24.58
N ILE A 36 7.36 -35.06 -24.48
CA ILE A 36 8.19 -34.18 -23.64
C ILE A 36 8.15 -32.76 -24.21
N GLY A 37 8.21 -32.61 -25.54
CA GLY A 37 8.08 -31.33 -26.22
C GLY A 37 6.77 -30.62 -25.88
N ASP A 38 5.64 -31.30 -26.00
CA ASP A 38 4.31 -30.76 -25.64
C ASP A 38 4.21 -30.41 -24.14
N GLY A 39 4.76 -31.27 -23.28
CA GLY A 39 4.82 -31.04 -21.84
C GLY A 39 5.65 -29.81 -21.44
N LEU A 40 6.74 -29.52 -22.15
CA LEU A 40 7.59 -28.34 -21.93
C LEU A 40 6.97 -27.08 -22.52
N VAL A 41 6.37 -27.15 -23.71
CA VAL A 41 5.66 -26.02 -24.35
C VAL A 41 4.49 -25.55 -23.48
N ALA A 42 3.77 -26.46 -22.83
CA ALA A 42 2.70 -26.09 -21.89
C ALA A 42 3.21 -25.43 -20.59
N GLN A 43 4.45 -25.70 -20.19
CA GLN A 43 4.99 -25.26 -18.89
C GLN A 43 5.75 -23.93 -18.96
N ILE A 44 6.51 -23.68 -20.03
CA ILE A 44 7.27 -22.43 -20.17
C ILE A 44 6.38 -21.17 -20.01
N PRO A 45 5.20 -21.08 -20.64
CA PRO A 45 4.29 -19.94 -20.46
C PRO A 45 3.79 -19.81 -19.03
N SER A 46 3.50 -20.93 -18.37
CA SER A 46 3.01 -20.95 -16.99
C SER A 46 4.07 -20.44 -16.00
N LEU A 47 5.33 -20.84 -16.20
CA LEU A 47 6.46 -20.37 -15.38
C LEU A 47 6.69 -18.86 -15.60
N LEU A 48 6.70 -18.42 -16.86
CA LEU A 48 6.84 -17.01 -17.20
C LEU A 48 5.71 -16.17 -16.61
N LEU A 49 4.46 -16.65 -16.67
CA LEU A 49 3.30 -15.99 -16.07
C LEU A 49 3.43 -15.91 -14.55
N SER A 50 3.89 -16.97 -13.89
CA SER A 50 4.12 -16.99 -12.44
C SER A 50 5.18 -15.95 -12.03
N VAL A 51 6.28 -15.87 -12.76
CA VAL A 51 7.36 -14.91 -12.47
C VAL A 51 6.90 -13.48 -12.76
N ALA A 52 6.23 -13.24 -13.89
CA ALA A 52 5.67 -11.93 -14.23
C ALA A 52 4.67 -11.46 -13.17
N THR A 53 3.79 -12.35 -12.72
CA THR A 53 2.83 -12.05 -11.64
C THR A 53 3.54 -11.75 -10.34
N ALA A 54 4.55 -12.53 -9.95
CA ALA A 54 5.33 -12.28 -8.75
C ALA A 54 6.01 -10.90 -8.78
N ILE A 55 6.62 -10.54 -9.92
CA ILE A 55 7.23 -9.21 -10.11
C ILE A 55 6.18 -8.10 -9.97
N ILE A 56 5.02 -8.22 -10.64
CA ILE A 56 3.93 -7.23 -10.55
C ILE A 56 3.45 -7.05 -9.11
N VAL A 57 3.22 -8.16 -8.39
CA VAL A 57 2.75 -8.13 -6.99
C VAL A 57 3.78 -7.48 -6.07
N THR A 58 5.08 -7.68 -6.29
CA THR A 58 6.12 -7.05 -5.45
C THR A 58 6.43 -5.60 -5.80
N ARG A 59 6.07 -5.16 -7.01
CA ARG A 59 6.34 -3.80 -7.49
C ARG A 59 5.34 -2.78 -6.91
N GLU A 60 4.12 -3.20 -6.59
CA GLU A 60 3.07 -2.37 -6.01
C GLU A 60 3.02 -2.56 -4.48
N ASN A 61 4.01 -2.02 -3.77
CA ASN A 61 3.98 -1.95 -2.31
C ASN A 61 3.89 -0.50 -1.80
N GLU A 62 3.19 0.37 -2.54
CA GLU A 62 2.74 1.70 -2.06
C GLU A 62 1.44 1.62 -1.24
N SER A 63 0.81 0.45 -1.17
CA SER A 63 -0.47 0.26 -0.46
C SER A 63 -0.40 0.59 1.03
N GLN A 64 0.80 0.59 1.63
CA GLN A 64 1.01 0.95 3.03
C GLN A 64 0.88 2.46 3.28
N GLU A 65 1.07 3.31 2.27
CA GLU A 65 0.90 4.77 2.39
C GLU A 65 -0.46 5.27 1.92
N MET A 66 -1.22 4.46 1.16
CA MET A 66 -2.53 4.86 0.62
C MET A 66 -3.50 5.37 1.70
N GLY A 67 -3.57 4.70 2.85
CA GLY A 67 -4.43 5.12 3.96
C GLY A 67 -3.99 6.44 4.60
N SER A 68 -2.67 6.62 4.79
CA SER A 68 -2.09 7.86 5.33
C SER A 68 -2.30 9.04 4.37
N GLU A 69 -2.13 8.80 3.07
CA GLU A 69 -2.28 9.79 2.01
C GLU A 69 -3.73 10.23 1.86
N VAL A 70 -4.70 9.31 1.89
CA VAL A 70 -6.14 9.64 1.88
C VAL A 70 -6.51 10.52 3.08
N THR A 71 -6.00 10.18 4.26
CA THR A 71 -6.26 10.95 5.49
C THR A 71 -5.67 12.37 5.40
N THR A 72 -4.46 12.48 4.83
CA THR A 72 -3.76 13.75 4.59
C THR A 72 -4.50 14.62 3.56
N GLN A 73 -5.01 14.03 2.48
CA GLN A 73 -5.77 14.75 1.46
C GLN A 73 -7.15 15.22 1.95
N LEU A 74 -7.82 14.43 2.80
CA LEU A 74 -9.10 14.81 3.39
C LEU A 74 -8.97 15.98 4.39
N GLY A 75 -7.82 16.10 5.05
CA GLY A 75 -7.45 17.25 5.87
C GLY A 75 -6.94 18.46 5.07
N ASN A 76 -6.54 18.25 3.82
CA ASN A 76 -5.99 19.30 2.97
C ASN A 76 -7.10 20.09 2.26
N LYS A 77 -7.29 21.33 2.69
CA LYS A 77 -8.27 22.28 2.12
C LYS A 77 -8.13 22.44 0.61
N LYS A 78 -6.90 22.52 0.10
CA LYS A 78 -6.63 22.72 -1.32
C LYS A 78 -7.12 21.51 -2.12
N ALA A 79 -6.83 20.30 -1.64
CA ALA A 79 -7.32 19.07 -2.26
C ALA A 79 -8.85 19.01 -2.25
N LEU A 80 -9.48 19.43 -1.15
CA LEU A 80 -10.93 19.42 -0.98
C LEU A 80 -11.66 20.43 -1.90
N TYR A 81 -11.11 21.65 -2.08
CA TYR A 81 -11.63 22.62 -3.05
C TYR A 81 -11.46 22.16 -4.50
N ILE A 82 -10.30 21.58 -4.85
CA ILE A 82 -10.07 21.03 -6.20
C ILE A 82 -11.07 19.90 -6.46
N SER A 83 -11.25 18.99 -5.51
CA SER A 83 -12.20 17.88 -5.61
C SER A 83 -13.65 18.37 -5.77
N SER A 84 -14.08 19.37 -4.98
CA SER A 84 -15.40 20.01 -5.12
C SER A 84 -15.60 20.64 -6.50
N GLY A 85 -14.58 21.31 -7.05
CA GLY A 85 -14.61 21.86 -8.40
C GLY A 85 -14.75 20.79 -9.49
N ILE A 86 -14.01 19.69 -9.40
CA ILE A 86 -14.14 18.56 -10.34
C ILE A 86 -15.53 17.93 -10.25
N LEU A 87 -16.04 17.71 -9.04
CA LEU A 87 -17.40 17.18 -8.82
C LEU A 87 -18.48 18.10 -9.37
N PHE A 88 -18.29 19.43 -9.28
CA PHE A 88 -19.19 20.41 -9.85
C PHE A 88 -19.21 20.33 -11.38
N VAL A 89 -18.03 20.30 -12.02
CA VAL A 89 -17.92 20.18 -13.48
C VAL A 89 -18.54 18.87 -13.96
N MET A 90 -18.21 17.73 -13.35
CA MET A 90 -18.84 16.42 -13.61
C MET A 90 -20.36 16.48 -13.42
N GLY A 91 -20.81 17.18 -12.38
CA GLY A 91 -22.22 17.34 -12.04
C GLY A 91 -23.02 18.22 -12.99
N ILE A 92 -22.38 18.95 -13.92
CA ILE A 92 -23.06 19.70 -14.99
C ILE A 92 -23.12 18.88 -16.29
N VAL A 93 -22.26 17.87 -16.44
CA VAL A 93 -22.21 17.02 -17.65
C VAL A 93 -23.51 16.22 -17.80
N PRO A 94 -24.23 16.35 -18.92
CA PRO A 94 -25.47 15.61 -19.16
C PRO A 94 -25.20 14.11 -19.28
N GLY A 95 -26.02 13.29 -18.60
CA GLY A 95 -25.88 11.83 -18.57
C GLY A 95 -25.34 11.27 -17.24
N MET A 96 -24.89 12.14 -16.34
CA MET A 96 -24.44 11.78 -14.99
C MET A 96 -25.53 12.09 -13.95
N PRO A 97 -25.58 11.38 -12.80
CA PRO A 97 -26.51 11.70 -11.70
C PRO A 97 -26.25 13.08 -11.08
N HIS A 98 -26.79 14.14 -11.70
CA HIS A 98 -26.54 15.54 -11.33
C HIS A 98 -26.75 15.82 -9.84
N LEU A 99 -27.83 15.28 -9.25
CA LEU A 99 -28.13 15.45 -7.83
C LEU A 99 -27.04 14.88 -6.91
N ALA A 100 -26.45 13.73 -7.27
CA ALA A 100 -25.39 13.12 -6.47
C ALA A 100 -24.10 13.95 -6.56
N PHE A 101 -23.66 14.29 -7.78
CA PHE A 101 -22.41 15.02 -8.00
C PHE A 101 -22.46 16.46 -7.48
N LEU A 102 -23.54 17.18 -7.72
CA LEU A 102 -23.73 18.53 -7.17
C LEU A 102 -23.91 18.49 -5.65
N GLY A 103 -24.61 17.48 -5.12
CA GLY A 103 -24.74 17.26 -3.69
C GLY A 103 -23.39 17.04 -3.01
N PHE A 104 -22.56 16.12 -3.53
CA PHE A 104 -21.21 15.88 -3.02
C PHE A 104 -20.28 17.08 -3.22
N SER A 105 -20.39 17.80 -4.33
CA SER A 105 -19.63 19.04 -4.56
C SER A 105 -19.95 20.11 -3.52
N ALA A 106 -21.22 20.31 -3.20
CA ALA A 106 -21.68 21.25 -2.17
C ALA A 106 -21.22 20.82 -0.77
N LEU A 107 -21.30 19.52 -0.45
CA LEU A 107 -20.81 18.98 0.83
C LEU A 107 -19.30 19.15 0.98
N ALA A 108 -18.51 18.76 -0.02
CA ALA A 108 -17.06 18.89 0.01
C ALA A 108 -16.61 20.35 0.08
N GLY A 109 -17.22 21.24 -0.71
CA GLY A 109 -16.95 22.67 -0.69
C GLY A 109 -17.40 23.33 0.62
N GLY A 110 -18.55 22.95 1.16
CA GLY A 110 -19.05 23.41 2.44
C GLY A 110 -18.17 22.98 3.61
N TYR A 111 -17.69 21.74 3.60
CA TYR A 111 -16.73 21.23 4.57
C TYR A 111 -15.39 21.99 4.50
N ALA A 112 -14.88 22.23 3.29
CA ALA A 112 -13.68 23.05 3.07
C ALA A 112 -13.84 24.49 3.58
N TYR A 113 -15.02 25.08 3.40
CA TYR A 113 -15.34 26.42 3.89
C TYR A 113 -15.40 26.46 5.43
N TYR A 114 -16.01 25.46 6.06
CA TYR A 114 -16.07 25.33 7.51
C TYR A 114 -14.67 25.23 8.14
N LEU A 115 -13.79 24.41 7.58
CA LEU A 115 -12.37 24.30 7.97
C LEU A 115 -11.63 25.64 7.85
N SER A 116 -11.93 26.44 6.83
CA SER A 116 -11.37 27.80 6.67
C SER A 116 -11.92 28.79 7.69
N TYR A 117 -13.20 28.69 8.02
CA TYR A 117 -13.84 29.56 9.01
C TYR A 117 -13.36 29.29 10.44
N ALA A 118 -13.16 28.01 10.79
CA ALA A 118 -12.64 27.59 12.08
C ALA A 118 -11.21 28.10 12.34
N GLU A 119 -10.34 28.06 11.33
CA GLU A 119 -8.97 28.60 11.45
C GLU A 119 -8.92 30.11 11.56
N LYS A 120 -9.75 30.84 10.80
CA LYS A 120 -9.85 32.30 10.92
C LYS A 120 -10.24 32.73 12.33
N ARG A 121 -11.21 32.02 12.94
CA ARG A 121 -11.60 32.25 14.34
C ARG A 121 -10.49 31.92 15.35
N LYS A 122 -9.66 30.92 15.05
CA LYS A 122 -8.50 30.57 15.89
C LYS A 122 -7.35 31.58 15.74
N ALA A 123 -7.22 32.21 14.57
CA ALA A 123 -6.27 33.28 14.31
C ALA A 123 -6.73 34.66 14.84
N GLU A 124 -8.04 34.87 14.99
CA GLU A 124 -8.64 36.09 15.55
C GLU A 124 -8.77 36.07 17.09
N GLN A 125 -8.57 34.92 17.74
CA GLN A 125 -8.39 34.90 19.19
C GLN A 125 -7.05 35.59 19.51
N PRO A 126 -7.03 36.64 20.36
CA PRO A 126 -5.78 37.20 20.86
C PRO A 126 -4.95 36.05 21.42
N PRO A 127 -3.63 36.01 21.19
CA PRO A 127 -2.79 35.00 21.80
C PRO A 127 -3.14 34.97 23.29
N ALA A 128 -3.62 33.82 23.76
CA ALA A 128 -3.74 33.59 25.20
C ALA A 128 -2.41 34.01 25.83
N PRO A 129 -2.41 34.75 26.96
CA PRO A 129 -1.18 35.26 27.54
C PRO A 129 -0.19 34.11 27.59
N VAL A 130 0.91 34.29 26.86
CA VAL A 130 2.08 33.43 26.97
C VAL A 130 2.48 33.49 28.45
N VAL A 131 2.12 32.45 29.20
CA VAL A 131 2.84 32.14 30.42
C VAL A 131 4.23 31.76 29.93
N SER A 132 5.08 32.78 29.86
CA SER A 132 6.48 32.68 29.51
C SER A 132 7.17 31.92 30.63
N ASN A 133 7.10 30.59 30.59
CA ASN A 133 8.07 29.74 31.28
C ASN A 133 9.38 29.78 30.48
N ASN A 134 9.99 30.96 30.45
CA ASN A 134 11.38 31.18 30.07
C ASN A 134 11.98 32.04 31.18
N ALA A 135 12.29 31.38 32.30
CA ALA A 135 13.12 31.93 33.36
C ALA A 135 14.19 30.91 33.77
N GLU A 136 14.74 30.15 32.81
CA GLU A 136 15.84 29.21 33.05
C GLU A 136 17.03 29.37 32.09
N ASP A 137 17.12 30.47 31.34
CA ASP A 137 18.34 30.84 30.62
C ASP A 137 18.80 32.24 31.08
N ASN A 138 19.71 32.25 32.06
CA ASN A 138 20.63 33.33 32.51
C ASN A 138 20.69 33.48 34.04
N VAL A 139 21.12 32.43 34.74
CA VAL A 139 21.72 32.59 36.08
C VAL A 139 23.17 32.10 35.98
N PRO A 140 24.19 32.93 36.26
CA PRO A 140 25.58 32.48 36.28
C PRO A 140 25.71 31.37 37.31
N ALA A 141 26.49 30.32 37.01
CA ALA A 141 26.76 29.22 37.90
C ALA A 141 27.43 29.72 39.20
N GLU A 142 26.62 30.03 40.20
CA GLU A 142 27.07 30.28 41.56
C GLU A 142 27.25 28.91 42.23
N ILE A 143 28.50 28.57 42.48
CA ILE A 143 28.92 27.35 43.16
C ILE A 143 28.32 27.40 44.56
N LYS A 144 27.18 26.72 44.76
CA LYS A 144 26.66 26.47 46.09
C LYS A 144 27.52 25.35 46.69
N GLU A 145 28.52 25.74 47.47
CA GLU A 145 29.35 24.80 48.20
C GLU A 145 28.47 23.89 49.06
N LEU A 146 28.62 22.57 48.89
CA LEU A 146 27.95 21.59 49.73
C LEU A 146 28.43 21.77 51.16
N GLY A 147 27.55 22.32 52.00
CA GLY A 147 27.77 22.45 53.42
C GLY A 147 27.60 21.11 54.12
N TRP A 148 28.36 20.91 55.19
CA TRP A 148 28.38 19.72 56.06
C TRP A 148 27.03 19.38 56.74
N ASP A 149 25.96 20.12 56.44
CA ASP A 149 24.58 19.86 56.88
C ASP A 149 23.86 18.77 56.07
N ASP A 150 24.33 18.43 54.86
CA ASP A 150 23.71 17.39 54.01
C ASP A 150 24.19 15.96 54.32
N VAL A 151 25.06 15.79 55.33
CA VAL A 151 25.50 14.46 55.77
C VAL A 151 24.49 13.92 56.78
N GLN A 152 23.60 13.05 56.29
CA GLN A 152 22.68 12.31 57.14
C GLN A 152 23.48 11.51 58.19
N HIS A 153 23.27 11.86 59.46
CA HIS A 153 23.78 11.07 60.58
C HIS A 153 22.99 9.76 60.60
N VAL A 154 23.62 8.69 60.11
CA VAL A 154 23.04 7.35 60.19
C VAL A 154 23.19 6.90 61.63
N ASP A 155 22.09 6.97 62.39
CA ASP A 155 22.04 6.47 63.75
C ASP A 155 22.08 4.93 63.69
N THR A 156 23.26 4.39 63.95
CA THR A 156 23.46 2.99 64.31
C THR A 156 22.84 2.76 65.69
N ILE A 157 21.90 1.81 65.77
CA ILE A 157 21.51 0.93 66.89
C ILE A 157 19.99 1.02 67.18
N GLY A 158 19.30 -0.09 66.87
CA GLY A 158 17.89 -0.33 67.19
C GLY A 158 17.30 -1.41 66.31
#